data_AF-G2LLB5-F1
#
_entry.id   AF-G2LLB5-F1
#
_cell.length_a   1.000
_cell.length_b   1.000
_cell.length_c   1.000
_cell.angle_alpha   90.00
_cell.angle_beta   90.00
_cell.angle_gamma   90.00
#
_symmetry.space_group_name_H-M   'P 1'
#
loop_
_entity.id
_entity.type
_entity.pdbx_description
1 polymer ?
#
loop_
_entity_poly.entity_id
_entity_poly.type
_entity_poly.pdbx_seq_one_letter_code
_entity_poly.pdbx_strand_id
1 'polypeptide(L)'
;MNFLRYGCSSFLALGGLVVAFLALYDAFQPNRHWGLIAGMFIGGVAAFLGGTAVIEMANASRRRRGEAEAAAWLPRLAAEHGVITVQMIEDRTPLSATQTRRWLEREVAAGRLERLGPERYALVNAKPSSESSPSDRA
;
A
#
# COMPACT_ATOMS: atom_id res chain seq x y z
N MET A 1 4.31 2.89 8.51
CA MET A 1 4.99 1.58 8.29
C MET A 1 5.85 1.19 9.50
N ASN A 2 5.35 1.31 10.74
CA ASN A 2 6.12 1.00 11.96
C ASN A 2 5.51 -0.12 12.82
N PHE A 3 4.22 -0.42 12.65
CA PHE A 3 3.52 -1.41 13.48
C PHE A 3 4.00 -2.86 13.25
N LEU A 4 4.34 -3.23 12.00
CA LEU A 4 4.80 -4.58 11.69
C LEU A 4 6.21 -4.87 12.25
N ARG A 5 7.08 -3.84 12.24
CA ARG A 5 8.44 -3.91 12.79
C ARG A 5 8.42 -4.02 14.32
N TYR A 6 7.55 -3.25 14.97
CA TYR A 6 7.34 -3.32 16.42
C TYR A 6 6.74 -4.68 16.84
N GLY A 7 5.70 -5.17 16.14
CA GLY A 7 5.08 -6.46 16.44
C GLY A 7 6.05 -7.63 16.31
N CYS A 8 6.85 -7.66 15.24
CA CYS A 8 7.87 -8.69 15.04
C CYS A 8 8.99 -8.62 16.10
N SER A 9 9.45 -7.41 16.43
CA SER A 9 10.48 -7.21 17.46
C SER A 9 10.00 -7.63 18.86
N SER A 10 8.76 -7.29 19.23
CA SER A 10 8.20 -7.69 20.53
C SER A 10 7.95 -9.19 20.62
N PHE A 11 7.50 -9.82 19.53
CA PHE A 11 7.28 -11.27 19.47
C PHE A 11 8.60 -12.05 19.56
N LEU A 12 9.65 -11.59 18.86
CA LEU A 12 10.99 -12.17 18.96
C LEU A 12 11.63 -11.94 20.32
N ALA A 13 11.44 -10.76 20.93
CA ALA A 13 11.97 -10.46 22.26
C ALA A 13 11.28 -11.28 23.35
N LEU A 14 9.94 -11.35 23.36
CA LEU A 14 9.19 -12.17 24.31
C LEU A 14 9.44 -13.65 24.08
N GLY A 15 9.48 -14.09 22.82
CA GLY A 15 9.81 -15.45 22.43
C GLY A 15 11.21 -15.86 22.88
N GLY A 16 12.21 -15.03 22.62
CA GLY A 16 13.58 -15.22 23.09
C GLY A 16 13.70 -15.23 24.62
N LEU A 17 12.94 -14.37 25.32
CA LEU A 17 12.90 -14.33 26.77
C LEU A 17 12.28 -15.60 27.36
N VAL A 18 11.20 -16.13 26.76
CA VAL A 18 10.57 -17.40 27.15
C VAL A 18 11.53 -18.57 26.92
N VAL A 19 12.22 -18.61 25.78
CA VAL A 19 13.23 -19.64 25.49
C VAL A 19 14.42 -19.56 26.45
N ALA A 20 14.91 -18.35 26.75
CA ALA A 20 15.99 -18.14 27.72
C ALA A 20 15.59 -18.54 29.14
N PHE A 21 14.36 -18.22 29.56
CA PHE A 21 13.81 -18.61 30.85
C PHE A 21 13.66 -20.13 30.95
N LEU A 22 13.18 -20.79 29.89
CA LEU A 22 13.12 -22.25 29.81
C LEU A 22 14.51 -22.89 29.84
N ALA A 23 15.51 -22.30 29.18
CA ALA A 23 16.90 -22.76 29.21
C ALA A 23 17.51 -22.66 30.62
N LEU A 24 17.21 -21.57 31.34
CA LEU A 24 17.60 -21.40 32.74
C LEU A 24 16.88 -22.40 33.66
N TYR A 25 15.63 -22.72 33.36
CA TYR A 25 14.83 -23.72 34.08
C TYR A 25 15.33 -25.15 33.83
N ASP A 26 15.82 -25.46 32.62
CA ASP A 26 16.40 -26.76 32.25
C ASP A 26 17.74 -27.06 32.93
N ALA A 27 18.54 -26.03 33.22
CA ALA A 27 19.74 -26.18 34.05
C ALA A 27 19.42 -26.72 35.46
N PHE A 28 18.17 -26.61 35.91
CA PHE A 28 17.68 -27.15 37.18
C PHE A 28 16.95 -28.50 37.04
N GLN A 29 16.40 -28.86 35.88
CA GLN A 29 15.80 -30.18 35.61
C GLN A 29 15.93 -30.57 34.13
N PRO A 30 16.89 -31.44 33.75
CA PRO A 30 17.10 -31.79 32.35
C PRO A 30 15.95 -32.66 31.84
N ASN A 31 15.13 -32.10 30.94
CA ASN A 31 13.91 -32.76 30.47
C ASN A 31 13.95 -33.07 28.96
N ARG A 32 13.53 -34.27 28.57
CA ARG A 32 13.60 -34.82 27.19
C ARG A 32 12.74 -34.08 26.15
N HIS A 33 11.90 -33.13 26.56
CA HIS A 33 10.89 -32.48 25.72
C HIS A 33 11.38 -31.23 24.95
N TRP A 34 12.65 -30.86 25.06
CA TRP A 34 13.23 -29.67 24.40
C TRP A 34 13.04 -29.60 22.89
N GLY A 35 13.14 -30.74 22.20
CA GLY A 35 12.90 -30.79 20.75
C GLY A 35 11.47 -30.37 20.37
N LEU A 36 10.48 -30.69 21.21
CA LEU A 36 9.09 -30.30 20.99
C LEU A 36 8.87 -28.81 21.25
N ILE A 37 9.47 -28.27 22.31
CA ILE A 37 9.36 -26.84 22.66
C ILE A 37 10.02 -25.97 21.58
N ALA A 38 11.24 -26.32 21.17
CA ALA A 38 11.96 -25.62 20.11
C ALA A 38 11.20 -25.71 18.77
N GLY A 39 10.67 -26.89 18.42
CA GLY A 39 9.86 -27.07 17.22
C GLY A 39 8.59 -26.22 17.23
N MET A 40 7.89 -26.14 18.37
CA MET A 40 6.68 -25.33 18.50
C MET A 40 6.98 -23.82 18.38
N PHE A 41 8.11 -23.37 18.93
CA PHE A 41 8.53 -21.98 18.82
C PHE A 41 8.88 -21.59 17.37
N ILE A 42 9.69 -22.40 16.69
CA ILE A 42 10.07 -22.17 15.29
C ILE A 42 8.83 -22.22 14.38
N GLY A 43 7.95 -23.20 14.59
CA GLY A 43 6.68 -23.30 13.88
C GLY A 43 5.78 -22.08 14.08
N GLY A 44 5.69 -21.57 15.31
CA GLY A 44 4.94 -20.35 15.63
C GLY A 44 5.49 -19.11 14.95
N VAL A 45 6.82 -18.92 14.94
CA VAL A 45 7.48 -17.81 14.24
C VAL A 45 7.27 -17.93 12.72
N ALA A 46 7.42 -19.13 12.15
CA ALA A 46 7.20 -19.36 10.72
C ALA A 46 5.75 -19.09 10.31
N ALA A 47 4.77 -19.53 11.11
CA ALA A 47 3.35 -19.28 10.86
C ALA A 47 3.00 -17.79 10.96
N PHE A 48 3.55 -17.08 11.95
CA PHE A 48 3.37 -15.64 12.10
C PHE A 48 3.95 -14.85 10.91
N LEU A 49 5.20 -15.16 10.52
CA LEU A 49 5.84 -14.54 9.36
C LEU A 49 5.07 -14.85 8.07
N GLY A 50 4.65 -16.10 7.86
CA GLY A 50 3.82 -16.50 6.72
C GLY A 50 2.48 -15.76 6.68
N GLY A 51 1.78 -15.68 7.80
CA GLY A 51 0.50 -14.98 7.90
C GLY A 51 0.64 -13.47 7.61
N THR A 52 1.67 -12.82 8.13
CA THR A 52 1.93 -11.40 7.84
C THR A 52 2.29 -11.17 6.37
N ALA A 53 3.09 -12.03 5.75
CA ALA A 53 3.41 -11.95 4.32
C ALA A 53 2.15 -12.09 3.44
N VAL A 54 1.21 -12.97 3.80
CA VAL A 54 -0.08 -13.11 3.10
C VAL A 54 -0.93 -11.85 3.26
N ILE A 55 -0.98 -11.26 4.45
CA ILE A 55 -1.70 -9.99 4.69
C ILE A 55 -1.07 -8.84 3.87
N GLU A 56 0.25 -8.77 3.81
CA GLU A 56 0.96 -7.79 2.98
C GLU A 56 0.66 -7.97 1.49
N MET A 57 0.69 -9.21 0.98
CA MET A 57 0.31 -9.51 -0.40
C MET A 57 -1.15 -9.16 -0.69
N ALA A 58 -2.07 -9.48 0.23
CA ALA A 58 -3.48 -9.13 0.08
C ALA A 58 -3.68 -7.61 0.04
N ASN A 59 -2.98 -6.87 0.91
CA ASN A 59 -3.01 -5.40 0.92
C ASN A 59 -2.38 -4.80 -0.34
N ALA A 60 -1.27 -5.36 -0.82
CA ALA A 60 -0.66 -4.96 -2.08
C ALA A 60 -1.59 -5.22 -3.27
N SER A 61 -2.30 -6.35 -3.28
CA SER A 61 -3.29 -6.68 -4.31
C SER A 61 -4.47 -5.71 -4.29
N ARG A 62 -5.04 -5.41 -3.10
CA ARG A 62 -6.11 -4.42 -2.95
C ARG A 62 -5.68 -3.04 -3.43
N ARG A 63 -4.47 -2.62 -3.07
CA ARG A 63 -3.90 -1.35 -3.53
C ARG A 63 -3.76 -1.31 -5.05
N ARG A 64 -3.25 -2.38 -5.68
CA ARG A 64 -3.14 -2.46 -7.14
C ARG A 64 -4.51 -2.39 -7.83
N ARG A 65 -5.54 -3.02 -7.26
CA ARG A 65 -6.92 -2.91 -7.80
C ARG A 65 -7.44 -1.48 -7.70
N GLY A 66 -7.31 -0.83 -6.53
CA GLY A 66 -7.74 0.55 -6.36
C GLY A 66 -6.99 1.52 -7.28
N GLU A 67 -5.68 1.33 -7.46
CA GLU A 67 -4.89 2.13 -8.41
C GLU A 67 -5.31 1.89 -9.87
N ALA A 68 -5.66 0.66 -10.25
CA ALA A 68 -6.17 0.35 -11.59
C ALA A 68 -7.56 0.94 -11.85
N GLU A 69 -8.46 0.89 -10.86
CA GLU A 69 -9.77 1.54 -10.93
C GLU A 69 -9.63 3.06 -11.05
N ALA A 70 -8.74 3.68 -10.26
CA ALA A 70 -8.44 5.11 -10.36
C ALA A 70 -7.94 5.48 -11.75
N ALA A 71 -7.00 4.71 -12.31
CA ALA A 71 -6.48 4.92 -13.66
C ALA A 71 -7.57 4.82 -14.74
N ALA A 72 -8.56 3.94 -14.57
CA ALA A 72 -9.69 3.84 -15.50
C ALA A 72 -10.62 5.07 -15.46
N TRP A 73 -10.77 5.69 -14.28
CA TRP A 73 -11.58 6.90 -14.11
C TRP A 73 -10.88 8.19 -14.59
N LEU A 74 -9.55 8.24 -14.61
CA LEU A 74 -8.78 9.42 -15.03
C LEU A 74 -9.21 10.05 -16.36
N PRO A 75 -9.27 9.31 -17.48
CA PRO A 75 -9.63 9.91 -18.76
C PRO A 75 -11.07 10.45 -18.75
N ARG A 76 -11.97 9.79 -18.02
CA ARG A 76 -13.37 10.24 -17.89
C ARG A 76 -13.49 11.50 -17.04
N LEU A 77 -12.79 11.57 -15.90
CA LEU A 77 -12.75 12.77 -15.06
C LEU A 77 -12.08 13.94 -15.77
N ALA A 78 -11.00 13.69 -16.52
CA ALA A 78 -10.35 14.70 -17.35
C ALA A 78 -11.29 15.23 -18.46
N ALA A 79 -12.07 14.35 -19.10
CA ALA A 79 -13.04 14.75 -20.11
C ALA A 79 -14.25 15.51 -19.52
N GLU A 80 -14.74 15.10 -18.35
CA GLU A 80 -15.91 15.71 -17.69
C GLU A 80 -15.58 17.07 -17.05
N HIS A 81 -14.40 17.22 -16.45
CA HIS A 81 -14.07 18.38 -15.61
C HIS A 81 -12.81 19.16 -16.02
N GLY A 82 -11.97 18.61 -16.90
CA GLY A 82 -10.66 19.20 -17.29
C GLY A 82 -9.60 19.15 -16.18
N VAL A 83 -10.01 19.23 -14.92
CA VAL A 83 -9.18 19.18 -13.72
C VAL A 83 -9.64 18.06 -12.81
N ILE A 84 -8.69 17.24 -12.39
CA ILE A 84 -8.86 16.09 -11.52
C ILE A 84 -8.43 16.49 -10.11
N THR A 85 -9.28 16.24 -9.12
CA THR A 85 -8.95 16.44 -7.69
C THR A 85 -8.84 15.11 -6.96
N VAL A 86 -8.18 15.14 -5.80
CA VAL A 86 -8.04 13.95 -4.94
C VAL A 86 -9.43 13.41 -4.52
N GLN A 87 -10.35 14.30 -4.16
CA GLN A 87 -11.71 13.94 -3.75
C GLN A 87 -12.51 13.24 -4.86
N MET A 88 -12.39 13.69 -6.12
CA MET A 88 -13.09 13.06 -7.24
C MET A 88 -12.70 11.59 -7.46
N ILE A 89 -11.45 11.23 -7.15
CA ILE A 89 -10.97 9.85 -7.24
C ILE A 89 -11.35 9.06 -5.98
N GLU A 90 -11.28 9.68 -4.81
CA GLU A 90 -11.69 9.07 -3.54
C GLU A 90 -13.18 8.69 -3.52
N ASP A 91 -14.06 9.55 -4.05
CA ASP A 91 -15.50 9.26 -4.13
C ASP A 91 -15.83 8.07 -5.06
N ARG A 92 -14.94 7.73 -6.00
CA ARG A 92 -15.16 6.71 -7.03
C ARG A 92 -14.31 5.45 -6.86
N THR A 93 -13.39 5.42 -5.90
CA THR A 93 -12.46 4.30 -5.70
C THR A 93 -12.30 3.97 -4.22
N PRO A 94 -11.97 2.72 -3.86
CA PRO A 94 -11.75 2.33 -2.47
C PRO A 94 -10.40 2.83 -1.89
N LEU A 95 -9.73 3.79 -2.56
CA LEU A 95 -8.45 4.34 -2.12
C LEU A 95 -8.69 5.48 -1.12
N SER A 96 -7.91 5.49 -0.03
CA SER A 96 -7.94 6.63 0.89
C SER A 96 -7.26 7.86 0.30
N ALA A 97 -7.66 9.07 0.72
CA ALA A 97 -7.05 10.34 0.31
C ALA A 97 -5.51 10.32 0.27
N THR A 98 -4.87 9.73 1.28
CA THR A 98 -3.40 9.65 1.37
C THR A 98 -2.80 8.71 0.33
N GLN A 99 -3.50 7.63 -0.02
CA GLN A 99 -3.09 6.70 -1.07
C GLN A 99 -3.28 7.31 -2.45
N THR A 100 -4.44 7.94 -2.67
CA THR A 100 -4.78 8.66 -3.90
C THR A 100 -3.77 9.76 -4.18
N ARG A 101 -3.43 10.59 -3.19
CA ARG A 101 -2.42 11.64 -3.33
C ARG A 101 -1.04 11.09 -3.70
N ARG A 102 -0.55 10.06 -3.00
CA ARG A 102 0.74 9.43 -3.32
C ARG A 102 0.74 8.75 -4.68
N TRP A 103 -0.42 8.28 -5.13
CA TRP A 103 -0.57 7.73 -6.47
C TRP A 103 -0.54 8.84 -7.53
N LEU A 104 -1.31 9.93 -7.36
CA LEU A 104 -1.28 11.10 -8.24
C LEU A 104 0.11 11.73 -8.34
N GLU A 105 0.85 11.85 -7.23
CA GLU A 105 2.23 12.34 -7.25
C GLU A 105 3.17 11.45 -8.08
N ARG A 106 2.97 10.12 -8.05
CA ARG A 106 3.72 9.19 -8.92
C ARG A 106 3.35 9.34 -10.39
N GLU A 107 2.06 9.56 -10.68
CA GLU A 107 1.57 9.80 -12.04
C GLU A 107 2.10 11.13 -12.62
N VAL A 108 2.24 12.16 -11.78
CA VAL A 108 2.91 13.42 -12.13
C VAL A 108 4.38 13.20 -12.39
N ALA A 109 5.08 12.48 -11.51
CA ALA A 109 6.49 12.15 -11.71
C ALA A 109 6.74 11.30 -12.97
N ALA A 110 5.77 10.48 -13.37
CA ALA A 110 5.79 9.71 -14.61
C ALA A 110 5.43 10.55 -15.87
N GLY A 111 5.10 11.83 -15.71
CA GLY A 111 4.73 12.72 -16.81
C GLY A 111 3.36 12.46 -17.42
N ARG A 112 2.49 11.69 -16.75
CA ARG A 112 1.11 11.41 -17.21
C ARG A 112 0.12 12.47 -16.74
N LEU A 113 0.40 13.09 -15.60
CA LEU A 113 -0.37 14.19 -15.03
C LEU A 113 0.50 15.43 -14.86
N GLU A 114 -0.12 16.59 -14.99
CA GLU A 114 0.46 17.88 -14.65
C GLU A 114 -0.17 18.40 -13.37
N ARG A 115 0.65 18.89 -12.44
CA ARG A 115 0.15 19.47 -11.20
C ARG A 115 -0.19 20.94 -11.43
N LEU A 116 -1.49 21.25 -11.41
CA LEU A 116 -2.01 22.61 -11.55
C LEU A 116 -2.11 23.35 -10.21
N GLY A 117 -2.11 22.63 -9.09
CA GLY A 117 -2.24 23.25 -7.76
C GLY A 117 -2.04 22.27 -6.59
N PRO A 118 -2.33 22.71 -5.36
CA PRO A 118 -2.12 21.90 -4.16
C PRO A 118 -2.87 20.56 -4.18
N GLU A 119 -4.07 20.52 -4.78
CA GLU A 119 -4.91 19.32 -4.92
C GLU A 119 -5.54 19.17 -6.32
N ARG A 120 -4.99 19.86 -7.32
CA ARG A 120 -5.53 19.93 -8.69
C ARG A 120 -4.52 19.39 -9.68
N TYR A 121 -4.94 18.46 -10.51
CA TYR A 121 -4.13 17.77 -11.50
C TYR A 121 -4.82 17.80 -12.85
N ALA A 122 -4.10 17.94 -13.94
CA ALA A 122 -4.62 17.78 -15.29
C ALA A 122 -3.92 16.63 -15.99
N LEU A 123 -4.60 16.01 -16.95
CA LEU A 123 -4.00 14.98 -17.78
C LEU A 123 -3.12 15.66 -18.84
N VAL A 124 -1.84 15.29 -18.94
CA VAL A 124 -0.87 15.93 -19.87
C VAL A 124 -1.30 15.79 -21.34
N ASN A 125 -2.08 14.75 -21.66
CA ASN A 125 -2.65 14.52 -22.99
C ASN A 125 -4.07 15.03 -23.19
N ALA A 126 -4.70 15.64 -22.19
CA ALA A 126 -5.96 16.36 -22.38
C ALA A 126 -5.68 17.78 -22.89
N LYS A 127 -4.94 17.90 -24.00
CA LYS A 127 -5.02 19.15 -24.77
C LYS A 127 -6.42 19.15 -25.39
N PRO A 128 -7.34 20.03 -24.98
CA PRO A 128 -8.60 20.15 -25.68
C PRO A 128 -8.25 20.55 -27.11
N SER A 129 -8.58 19.69 -28.06
CA SER A 129 -8.67 20.04 -29.48
C SER A 129 -9.88 20.95 -29.70
N SER A 130 -9.90 22.10 -29.01
CA SER A 130 -10.84 23.20 -29.22
C SER A 130 -10.09 24.33 -29.93
N GLU A 131 -9.64 24.05 -31.15
CA GLU A 131 -9.34 25.10 -32.13
C GLU A 131 -9.80 24.63 -33.50
N SER A 132 -11.07 24.23 -33.57
CA SER A 132 -11.86 24.29 -34.80
C SER A 132 -12.67 25.59 -34.75
N SER A 133 -12.13 26.66 -35.32
CA SER A 133 -12.96 27.77 -35.78
C SER A 133 -12.64 28.02 -37.25
N PRO A 134 -13.57 27.72 -38.17
CA PRO A 134 -13.43 28.03 -39.58
C PRO A 134 -13.72 29.51 -39.76
N SER A 135 -12.77 30.25 -40.32
CA SER A 135 -13.04 31.58 -40.84
C SER A 135 -12.51 31.67 -42.26
N ASP A 136 -13.23 30.98 -43.15
CA ASP A 136 -13.47 31.50 -44.48
C ASP A 136 -13.96 32.94 -44.35
N ARG A 137 -13.09 33.89 -44.68
CA ARG A 137 -13.48 35.25 -45.05
C ARG A 137 -12.57 35.76 -46.15
N ALA A 138 -13.20 35.89 -47.30
CA ALA A 138 -13.02 36.89 -48.36
C ALA A 138 -11.74 36.83 -49.20
#